data_AF-A0A381REN4-F1
#
_entry.id   AF-A0A381REN4-F1
#
_cell.length_a   1.000
_cell.length_b   1.000
_cell.length_c   1.000
_cell.angle_alpha   90.00
_cell.angle_beta   90.00
_cell.angle_gamma   90.00
#
_symmetry.space_group_name_H-M   'P 1'
#
loop_
_entity.id
_entity.type
_entity.pdbx_description
1 polymer ?
#
loop_
_entity_poly.entity_id
_entity_poly.type
_entity_poly.pdbx_seq_one_letter_code
_entity_poly.pdbx_strand_id
1 'polypeptide(L)'
;MKRILIIFTFIFFSCSINDDQVTYEEKLVLWANLRSNFPLIDTVFVAKSASLNEQVSSKDLWVDEAQVYIIGDTVNLALMPVVDSPGRYFTNSNYIFQGGMTYKVEAVFENDTISGVTTIPQKMEIISEPQTIYTCKNSTYDVPQININNYDAWSFPPITGPIDTLTLLQGECFTESFASYPLFKINFNEEDYQTVRIMTFALDADSIDLEPYTDTNNDGIWNENEYFDDWNQNGLRDSCFINLIYDTTYKDVYELWKETFPRGSGEESGWEKNTPFRYNPWPWNVETSPVSMNWLFFDYYGLQLMTFQATDDATFNYFQGLPEFNQFVMPNSNVVNGYGLVSSSASRSFLVYIKRDQSNSN
;
A
#
# COMPACT_ATOMS: atom_id res chain seq x y z
N MET A 1 47.73 -23.79 -52.22
CA MET A 1 47.37 -23.33 -50.86
C MET A 1 45.98 -23.86 -50.52
N LYS A 2 45.89 -24.90 -49.67
CA LYS A 2 44.60 -25.52 -49.27
C LYS A 2 44.05 -24.75 -48.07
N ARG A 3 42.88 -24.13 -48.22
CA ARG A 3 42.14 -23.49 -47.12
C ARG A 3 41.47 -24.58 -46.27
N ILE A 4 41.85 -24.66 -45.00
CA ILE A 4 41.18 -25.46 -43.98
C ILE A 4 39.96 -24.66 -43.52
N LEU A 5 38.76 -25.21 -43.75
CA LEU A 5 37.51 -24.67 -43.25
C LEU A 5 37.33 -25.21 -41.82
N ILE A 6 37.51 -24.35 -40.82
CA ILE A 6 37.20 -24.67 -39.41
C ILE A 6 35.70 -24.47 -39.24
N ILE A 7 34.97 -25.58 -39.07
CA ILE A 7 33.55 -25.56 -38.70
C ILE A 7 33.49 -25.37 -37.18
N PHE A 8 32.97 -24.21 -36.77
CA PHE A 8 32.72 -23.88 -35.37
C PHE A 8 31.37 -24.50 -34.96
N THR A 9 31.41 -25.59 -34.20
CA THR A 9 30.20 -26.23 -33.66
C THR A 9 29.69 -25.39 -32.48
N PHE A 10 28.65 -24.59 -32.71
CA PHE A 10 27.88 -23.96 -31.64
C PHE A 10 27.12 -25.05 -30.87
N ILE A 11 27.58 -25.38 -29.67
CA ILE A 11 26.82 -26.19 -28.71
C ILE A 11 25.79 -25.25 -28.09
N PHE A 12 24.55 -25.33 -28.55
CA PHE A 12 23.42 -24.73 -27.84
C PHE A 12 23.20 -25.52 -26.54
N PHE A 13 23.71 -24.99 -25.43
CA PHE A 13 23.17 -25.33 -24.11
C PHE A 13 21.75 -24.78 -24.06
N SER A 14 20.78 -25.62 -24.43
CA SER A 14 19.39 -25.37 -24.05
C SER A 14 19.35 -25.43 -22.53
N CYS A 15 19.03 -24.31 -21.90
CA CYS A 15 18.57 -24.31 -20.52
C CYS A 15 17.24 -25.07 -20.56
N SER A 16 17.18 -26.27 -19.99
CA SER A 16 15.91 -26.94 -19.76
C SER A 16 15.10 -26.02 -18.85
N ILE A 17 14.01 -25.45 -19.35
CA ILE A 17 12.97 -24.90 -18.49
C ILE A 17 12.53 -26.08 -17.63
N ASN A 18 12.69 -25.94 -16.32
CA ASN A 18 12.25 -26.96 -15.39
C ASN A 18 10.72 -26.95 -15.37
N ASP A 19 10.12 -27.69 -16.29
CA ASP A 19 8.68 -27.79 -16.52
C ASP A 19 8.04 -28.80 -15.55
N ASP A 20 8.60 -28.91 -14.33
CA ASP A 20 8.06 -29.74 -13.28
C ASP A 20 6.68 -29.16 -12.91
N GLN A 21 5.63 -29.80 -13.41
CA GLN A 21 4.26 -29.48 -13.03
C GLN A 21 4.14 -29.64 -11.51
N VAL A 22 4.05 -28.51 -10.80
CA VAL A 22 3.82 -28.51 -9.36
C VAL A 22 2.48 -29.20 -9.10
N THR A 23 2.55 -30.34 -8.43
CA THR A 23 1.33 -31.05 -8.00
C THR A 23 0.81 -30.37 -6.74
N TYR A 24 -0.44 -29.92 -6.79
CA TYR A 24 -1.10 -29.31 -5.64
C TYR A 24 -1.21 -30.31 -4.48
N GLU A 25 -0.89 -29.85 -3.27
CA GLU A 25 -1.11 -30.56 -2.01
C GLU A 25 -1.92 -29.66 -1.09
N GLU A 26 -3.02 -30.17 -0.54
CA GLU A 26 -3.78 -29.43 0.48
C GLU A 26 -2.94 -29.28 1.76
N LYS A 27 -2.79 -28.04 2.23
CA LYS A 27 -2.06 -27.71 3.46
C LYS A 27 -2.75 -26.58 4.21
N LEU A 28 -2.39 -26.42 5.48
CA LEU A 28 -2.72 -25.22 6.23
C LEU A 28 -1.98 -24.01 5.66
N VAL A 29 -2.62 -22.85 5.77
CA VAL A 29 -2.13 -21.55 5.33
C VAL A 29 -2.06 -20.64 6.54
N LEU A 30 -0.90 -20.01 6.78
CA LEU A 30 -0.66 -19.11 7.90
C LEU A 30 -0.24 -17.72 7.39
N TRP A 31 -0.92 -16.68 7.86
CA TRP A 31 -0.55 -15.30 7.59
C TRP A 31 -0.37 -14.51 8.88
N ALA A 32 0.73 -13.80 8.99
CA ALA A 32 0.99 -12.89 10.10
C ALA A 32 1.86 -11.71 9.66
N ASN A 33 1.65 -10.56 10.29
CA ASN A 33 2.53 -9.40 10.18
C ASN A 33 2.83 -8.84 11.57
N LEU A 34 4.11 -8.82 11.96
CA LEU A 34 4.56 -8.22 13.22
C LEU A 34 5.17 -6.84 12.97
N ARG A 35 4.89 -5.86 13.83
CA ARG A 35 5.42 -4.49 13.66
C ARG A 35 6.30 -4.08 14.83
N SER A 36 7.49 -3.58 14.51
CA SER A 36 8.43 -3.01 15.47
C SER A 36 7.78 -1.87 16.25
N ASN A 37 7.99 -1.83 17.56
CA ASN A 37 7.46 -0.84 18.49
C ASN A 37 5.93 -0.80 18.60
N PHE A 38 5.24 -1.87 18.19
CA PHE A 38 3.81 -2.02 18.39
C PHE A 38 3.48 -3.35 19.08
N PRO A 39 2.34 -3.43 19.80
CA PRO A 39 1.75 -4.72 20.13
C PRO A 39 1.25 -5.39 18.86
N LEU A 40 0.64 -6.57 19.02
CA LEU A 40 -0.08 -7.16 17.89
C LEU A 40 -1.25 -6.22 17.54
N ILE A 41 -1.18 -5.60 16.36
CA ILE A 41 -2.18 -4.63 15.90
C ILE A 41 -3.12 -5.19 14.83
N ASP A 42 -2.80 -6.36 14.28
CA ASP A 42 -3.61 -7.06 13.28
C ASP A 42 -3.72 -8.55 13.66
N THR A 43 -4.66 -9.25 13.04
CA THR A 43 -4.92 -10.66 13.31
C THR A 43 -3.92 -11.57 12.61
N VAL A 44 -3.63 -12.71 13.22
CA VAL A 44 -3.00 -13.86 12.55
C VAL A 44 -4.10 -14.68 11.89
N PHE A 45 -3.90 -15.11 10.65
CA PHE A 45 -4.89 -15.87 9.89
C PHE A 45 -4.46 -17.32 9.73
N VAL A 46 -5.41 -18.24 9.92
CA VAL A 46 -5.24 -19.68 9.65
C VAL A 46 -6.38 -20.16 8.76
N ALA A 47 -6.02 -20.82 7.66
CA ALA A 47 -6.95 -21.39 6.70
C ALA A 47 -6.43 -22.72 6.14
N LYS A 48 -7.24 -23.40 5.33
CA LYS A 48 -6.82 -24.48 4.43
C LYS A 48 -6.65 -23.95 3.02
N SER A 49 -5.69 -24.48 2.27
CA SER A 49 -5.60 -24.24 0.83
C SER A 49 -6.70 -25.01 0.11
N ALA A 50 -7.06 -24.58 -1.10
CA ALA A 50 -7.98 -25.29 -1.97
C ALA A 50 -7.38 -25.44 -3.38
N SER A 51 -7.75 -26.50 -4.08
CA SER A 51 -7.40 -26.64 -5.50
C SER A 51 -8.21 -25.67 -6.36
N LEU A 52 -7.66 -25.21 -7.48
CA LEU A 52 -8.39 -24.37 -8.44
C LEU A 52 -9.64 -25.04 -9.02
N ASN A 53 -9.67 -26.38 -9.03
CA ASN A 53 -10.80 -27.17 -9.54
C ASN A 53 -11.79 -27.56 -8.42
N GLU A 54 -11.49 -27.19 -7.18
CA GLU A 54 -12.33 -27.52 -6.02
C GLU A 54 -13.47 -26.51 -5.90
N GLN A 55 -14.71 -27.00 -5.81
CA GLN A 55 -15.88 -26.16 -5.59
C GLN A 55 -16.14 -25.99 -4.10
N VAL A 56 -15.33 -25.14 -3.46
CA VAL A 56 -15.43 -24.81 -2.04
C VAL A 56 -15.55 -23.29 -1.87
N SER A 57 -16.38 -22.84 -0.93
CA SER A 57 -16.44 -21.42 -0.61
C SER A 57 -15.18 -21.02 0.16
N SER A 58 -14.64 -19.83 -0.11
CA SER A 58 -13.52 -19.31 0.70
C SER A 58 -13.88 -19.19 2.19
N LYS A 59 -15.17 -19.07 2.52
CA LYS A 59 -15.66 -19.04 3.91
C LYS A 59 -15.47 -20.37 4.64
N ASP A 60 -15.50 -21.48 3.90
CA ASP A 60 -15.40 -22.83 4.45
C ASP A 60 -13.93 -23.27 4.66
N LEU A 61 -12.97 -22.47 4.14
CA LEU A 61 -11.54 -22.74 4.27
C LEU A 61 -10.93 -22.20 5.56
N TRP A 62 -11.63 -21.30 6.27
CA TRP A 62 -11.14 -20.73 7.52
C TRP A 62 -11.12 -21.76 8.65
N VAL A 63 -10.10 -21.69 9.51
CA VAL A 63 -9.91 -22.63 10.62
C VAL A 63 -10.08 -21.91 11.96
N ASP A 64 -11.14 -22.23 12.69
CA ASP A 64 -11.53 -21.52 13.95
C ASP A 64 -11.00 -22.15 15.23
N GLU A 65 -10.54 -23.41 15.16
CA GLU A 65 -10.16 -24.21 16.33
C GLU A 65 -8.65 -24.50 16.40
N ALA A 66 -7.83 -23.75 15.65
CA ALA A 66 -6.38 -23.87 15.73
C ALA A 66 -5.84 -23.28 17.05
N GLN A 67 -4.77 -23.87 17.57
CA GLN A 67 -3.98 -23.27 18.64
C GLN A 67 -2.89 -22.42 18.00
N VAL A 68 -2.90 -21.11 18.26
CA VAL A 68 -1.99 -20.16 17.61
C VAL A 68 -1.11 -19.47 18.64
N TYR A 69 0.19 -19.44 18.37
CA TYR A 69 1.20 -18.88 19.26
C TYR A 69 2.16 -17.95 18.51
N ILE A 70 2.58 -16.85 19.17
CA ILE A 70 3.72 -16.05 18.77
C ILE A 70 4.83 -16.24 19.80
N ILE A 71 5.96 -16.78 19.37
CA ILE A 71 7.06 -17.23 20.22
C ILE A 71 8.32 -16.44 19.85
N GLY A 72 8.91 -15.76 20.82
CA GLY A 72 10.23 -15.14 20.72
C GLY A 72 11.08 -15.49 21.93
N ASP A 73 12.31 -14.97 22.01
CA ASP A 73 13.26 -15.32 23.07
C ASP A 73 12.74 -15.07 24.49
N THR A 74 11.93 -14.02 24.66
CA THR A 74 11.42 -13.57 25.95
C THR A 74 9.89 -13.66 26.06
N VAL A 75 9.21 -14.18 25.04
CA VAL A 75 7.76 -14.12 24.94
C VAL A 75 7.17 -15.39 24.35
N ASN A 76 6.03 -15.81 24.88
CA ASN A 76 5.17 -16.82 24.27
C ASN A 76 3.72 -16.35 24.44
N LEU A 77 3.15 -15.79 23.38
CA LEU A 77 1.79 -15.28 23.36
C LEU A 77 0.86 -16.32 22.76
N ALA A 78 -0.13 -16.76 23.53
CA ALA A 78 -1.27 -17.49 22.99
C ALA A 78 -2.28 -16.50 22.39
N LEU A 79 -2.75 -16.77 21.18
CA LEU A 79 -3.77 -15.98 20.50
C LEU A 79 -5.11 -16.70 20.59
N MET A 80 -6.17 -15.91 20.71
CA MET A 80 -7.54 -16.38 20.82
C MET A 80 -8.29 -16.14 19.50
N PRO A 81 -9.20 -17.05 19.10
CA PRO A 81 -10.10 -16.80 17.97
C PRO A 81 -10.88 -15.48 18.15
N VAL A 82 -11.03 -14.73 17.06
CA VAL A 82 -11.80 -13.48 17.04
C VAL A 82 -13.26 -13.80 16.76
N VAL A 83 -14.15 -13.29 17.62
CA VAL A 83 -15.60 -13.49 17.51
C VAL A 83 -16.10 -12.94 16.17
N ASP A 84 -16.98 -13.69 15.50
CA ASP A 84 -17.58 -13.36 14.20
C ASP A 84 -16.56 -13.14 13.06
N SER A 85 -15.32 -13.62 13.23
CA SER A 85 -14.27 -13.49 12.22
C SER A 85 -13.49 -14.81 12.07
N PRO A 86 -14.06 -15.78 11.33
CA PRO A 86 -13.46 -17.10 11.17
C PRO A 86 -12.00 -17.05 10.67
N GLY A 87 -11.17 -17.96 11.18
CA GLY A 87 -9.76 -18.08 10.83
C GLY A 87 -8.86 -17.01 11.41
N ARG A 88 -9.39 -16.04 12.17
CA ARG A 88 -8.62 -14.92 12.73
C ARG A 88 -8.30 -15.12 14.20
N TYR A 89 -7.06 -14.86 14.56
CA TYR A 89 -6.51 -15.03 15.91
C TYR A 89 -5.85 -13.74 16.38
N PHE A 90 -6.11 -13.37 17.63
CA PHE A 90 -5.62 -12.11 18.21
C PHE A 90 -5.31 -12.23 19.71
N THR A 91 -4.53 -11.29 20.25
CA THR A 91 -4.28 -11.19 21.69
C THR A 91 -4.29 -9.74 22.14
N ASN A 92 -4.92 -9.46 23.28
CA ASN A 92 -4.91 -8.13 23.92
C ASN A 92 -3.65 -7.89 24.75
N SER A 93 -2.60 -8.70 24.58
CA SER A 93 -1.33 -8.53 25.25
C SER A 93 -0.70 -7.19 24.86
N ASN A 94 -0.22 -6.44 25.84
CA ASN A 94 0.54 -5.21 25.63
C ASN A 94 2.03 -5.46 25.33
N TYR A 95 2.40 -6.69 24.96
CA TYR A 95 3.77 -7.02 24.60
C TYR A 95 4.16 -6.26 23.33
N ILE A 96 5.21 -5.43 23.42
CA ILE A 96 5.70 -4.64 22.30
C ILE A 96 6.80 -5.39 21.57
N PHE A 97 6.57 -5.69 20.29
CA PHE A 97 7.58 -6.35 19.46
C PHE A 97 8.75 -5.41 19.18
N GLN A 98 9.97 -5.90 19.40
CA GLN A 98 11.20 -5.11 19.25
C GLN A 98 11.83 -5.31 17.87
N GLY A 99 12.34 -4.23 17.28
CA GLY A 99 13.15 -4.28 16.06
C GLY A 99 14.45 -5.05 16.26
N GLY A 100 14.89 -5.79 15.24
CA GLY A 100 16.07 -6.65 15.25
C GLY A 100 15.88 -8.01 15.90
N MET A 101 14.70 -8.29 16.49
CA MET A 101 14.41 -9.57 17.14
C MET A 101 13.70 -10.53 16.18
N THR A 102 13.91 -11.83 16.39
CA THR A 102 13.28 -12.91 15.64
C THR A 102 12.08 -13.47 16.39
N TYR A 103 10.99 -13.72 15.68
CA TYR A 103 9.79 -14.35 16.21
C TYR A 103 9.32 -15.47 15.30
N LYS A 104 8.80 -16.53 15.91
CA LYS A 104 8.10 -17.62 15.25
C LYS A 104 6.60 -17.47 15.49
N VAL A 105 5.81 -17.57 14.43
CA VAL A 105 4.35 -17.73 14.53
C VAL A 105 4.04 -19.18 14.22
N GLU A 106 3.31 -19.85 15.11
CA GLU A 106 3.01 -21.28 15.03
C GLU A 106 1.50 -21.48 15.14
N ALA A 107 0.96 -22.37 14.29
CA ALA A 107 -0.43 -22.80 14.33
C ALA A 107 -0.48 -24.33 14.35
N VAL A 108 -1.29 -24.87 15.26
CA VAL A 108 -1.55 -26.29 15.40
C VAL A 108 -3.04 -26.54 15.19
N PHE A 109 -3.39 -27.38 14.22
CA PHE A 109 -4.76 -27.79 13.98
C PHE A 109 -4.78 -29.30 13.70
N GLU A 110 -5.62 -30.02 14.44
CA GLU A 110 -5.65 -31.49 14.45
C GLU A 110 -4.24 -32.09 14.70
N ASN A 111 -3.66 -32.75 13.69
CA ASN A 111 -2.32 -33.35 13.76
C ASN A 111 -1.25 -32.53 13.02
N ASP A 112 -1.65 -31.42 12.39
CA ASP A 112 -0.76 -30.60 11.59
C ASP A 112 -0.20 -29.45 12.41
N THR A 113 1.09 -29.19 12.24
CA THR A 113 1.78 -28.06 12.85
C THR A 113 2.53 -27.31 11.75
N ILE A 114 2.14 -26.05 11.57
CA ILE A 114 2.79 -25.13 10.64
C ILE A 114 3.38 -23.96 11.39
N SER A 115 4.49 -23.42 10.89
CA SER A 115 5.10 -22.25 11.49
C SER A 115 5.90 -21.45 10.49
N GLY A 116 5.94 -20.14 10.68
CA GLY A 116 6.84 -19.25 9.95
C GLY A 116 7.69 -18.42 10.90
N VAL A 117 8.86 -18.02 10.44
CA VAL A 117 9.83 -17.24 11.22
C VAL A 117 10.13 -15.93 10.51
N THR A 118 10.11 -14.84 11.25
CA THR A 118 10.45 -13.50 10.76
C THR A 118 11.41 -12.80 11.71
N THR A 119 12.31 -11.99 11.15
CA THR A 119 13.19 -11.08 11.91
C THR A 119 12.74 -9.66 11.62
N ILE A 120 12.32 -8.95 12.67
CA ILE A 120 11.80 -7.59 12.52
C ILE A 120 12.93 -6.67 12.08
N PRO A 121 12.76 -5.87 11.01
CA PRO A 121 13.70 -4.80 10.67
C PRO A 121 14.07 -3.94 11.88
N GLN A 122 15.34 -3.57 12.01
CA GLN A 122 15.81 -2.89 13.22
C GLN A 122 15.12 -1.53 13.42
N LYS A 123 15.03 -0.73 12.36
CA LYS A 123 14.43 0.62 12.39
C LYS A 123 14.18 1.15 10.97
N MET A 124 13.13 1.95 10.78
CA MET A 124 12.98 2.73 9.56
C MET A 124 13.49 4.14 9.79
N GLU A 125 14.56 4.55 9.09
CA GLU A 125 15.09 5.91 9.17
C GLU A 125 14.70 6.70 7.92
N ILE A 126 14.13 7.88 8.14
CA ILE A 126 13.81 8.82 7.07
C ILE A 126 14.41 10.19 7.38
N ILE A 127 14.77 10.90 6.32
CA ILE A 127 15.34 12.25 6.32
C ILE A 127 14.60 13.05 5.25
N SER A 128 14.12 14.25 5.60
CA SER A 128 13.64 15.18 4.57
C SER A 128 14.83 15.79 3.88
N GLU A 129 14.87 15.69 2.56
CA GLU A 129 15.94 16.30 1.76
C GLU A 129 15.88 17.83 1.84
N PRO A 130 17.03 18.52 1.74
CA PRO A 130 17.08 19.97 1.69
C PRO A 130 16.26 20.52 0.51
N GLN A 131 15.85 21.79 0.62
CA GLN A 131 15.15 22.46 -0.48
C GLN A 131 15.98 22.39 -1.77
N THR A 132 15.32 22.02 -2.88
CA THR A 132 15.93 21.95 -4.21
C THR A 132 15.09 22.72 -5.23
N ILE A 133 15.64 23.00 -6.41
CA ILE A 133 14.92 23.64 -7.51
C ILE A 133 14.56 22.57 -8.55
N TYR A 134 13.31 22.54 -8.96
CA TYR A 134 12.82 21.75 -10.08
C TYR A 134 12.61 22.65 -11.30
N THR A 135 13.16 22.26 -12.45
CA THR A 135 13.07 23.03 -13.69
C THR A 135 12.17 22.32 -14.68
N CYS A 136 11.14 23.02 -15.18
CA CYS A 136 10.24 22.50 -16.21
C CYS A 136 9.82 23.63 -17.17
N LYS A 137 9.93 23.37 -18.48
CA LYS A 137 9.50 24.26 -19.58
C LYS A 137 9.87 25.74 -19.35
N ASN A 138 11.15 26.00 -19.06
CA ASN A 138 11.75 27.33 -18.78
C ASN A 138 11.29 28.01 -17.48
N SER A 139 10.49 27.33 -16.65
CA SER A 139 10.13 27.78 -15.30
C SER A 139 10.87 26.97 -14.25
N THR A 140 11.08 27.59 -13.09
CA THR A 140 11.72 26.97 -11.93
C THR A 140 10.77 27.00 -10.75
N TYR A 141 10.69 25.89 -10.03
CA TYR A 141 9.82 25.68 -8.89
C TYR A 141 10.65 25.22 -7.69
N ASP A 142 10.38 25.79 -6.52
CA ASP A 142 11.03 25.34 -5.28
C ASP A 142 10.38 24.05 -4.80
N VAL A 143 11.19 23.01 -4.58
CA VAL A 143 10.81 21.77 -3.92
C VAL A 143 11.21 21.90 -2.45
N PRO A 144 10.26 22.12 -1.52
CA PRO A 144 10.56 22.43 -0.13
C PRO A 144 11.14 21.22 0.63
N GLN A 145 11.90 21.52 1.68
CA GLN A 145 12.16 20.59 2.76
C GLN A 145 10.94 20.62 3.72
N ILE A 146 10.51 19.46 4.21
CA ILE A 146 9.35 19.34 5.10
C ILE A 146 9.75 18.84 6.50
N ASN A 147 8.90 19.13 7.48
CA ASN A 147 8.98 18.64 8.83
C ASN A 147 8.40 17.23 8.92
N ILE A 148 9.31 16.25 9.01
CA ILE A 148 9.00 14.83 9.20
C ILE A 148 8.94 14.40 10.68
N ASN A 149 9.13 15.33 11.63
CA ASN A 149 9.10 15.08 13.06
C ASN A 149 7.88 15.76 13.70
N ASN A 150 6.69 15.40 13.21
CA ASN A 150 5.42 16.00 13.63
C ASN A 150 4.36 14.99 14.06
N TYR A 151 4.70 13.70 14.11
CA TYR A 151 3.77 12.62 14.45
C TYR A 151 4.43 11.58 15.35
N ASP A 152 3.73 11.15 16.40
CA ASP A 152 4.07 10.00 17.22
C ASP A 152 2.79 9.28 17.68
N ALA A 153 2.61 8.05 17.22
CA ALA A 153 1.44 7.21 17.52
C ALA A 153 1.29 6.88 19.02
N TRP A 154 2.37 7.01 19.81
CA TRP A 154 2.38 6.76 21.25
C TRP A 154 2.13 8.01 22.09
N SER A 155 2.06 9.18 21.46
CA SER A 155 1.82 10.45 22.14
C SER A 155 0.35 10.86 22.10
N PHE A 156 -0.10 11.63 23.09
CA PHE A 156 -1.42 12.25 23.10
C PHE A 156 -1.31 13.76 23.38
N PRO A 157 -1.65 14.63 22.41
CA PRO A 157 -2.12 14.31 21.05
C PRO A 157 -1.02 13.70 20.17
N PRO A 158 -1.36 12.88 19.15
CA PRO A 158 -0.39 12.21 18.29
C PRO A 158 0.37 13.17 17.36
N ILE A 159 -0.17 14.37 17.14
CA ILE A 159 0.49 15.45 16.41
C ILE A 159 1.44 16.15 17.37
N THR A 160 2.75 15.99 17.15
CA THR A 160 3.80 16.46 18.06
C THR A 160 4.51 17.72 17.58
N GLY A 161 4.27 18.15 16.34
CA GLY A 161 4.94 19.29 15.73
C GLY A 161 4.13 19.94 14.61
N PRO A 162 4.64 21.03 14.00
CA PRO A 162 3.96 21.71 12.91
C PRO A 162 3.84 20.81 11.67
N ILE A 163 2.70 20.89 10.99
CA ILE A 163 2.39 20.16 9.76
C ILE A 163 2.57 21.12 8.58
N ASP A 164 3.42 20.75 7.63
CA ASP A 164 3.61 21.55 6.43
C ASP A 164 2.45 21.39 5.46
N THR A 165 2.10 22.50 4.81
CA THR A 165 1.06 22.55 3.78
C THR A 165 1.70 22.65 2.41
N LEU A 166 1.35 21.73 1.52
CA LEU A 166 1.86 21.63 0.17
C LEU A 166 0.70 21.82 -0.81
N THR A 167 0.90 22.68 -1.81
CA THR A 167 -0.13 22.90 -2.84
C THR A 167 0.08 21.91 -3.97
N LEU A 168 -0.94 21.09 -4.25
CA LEU A 168 -0.93 20.22 -5.42
C LEU A 168 -1.38 21.02 -6.63
N LEU A 169 -0.42 21.34 -7.49
CA LEU A 169 -0.66 21.96 -8.78
C LEU A 169 -1.03 20.88 -9.81
N GLN A 170 -1.90 21.21 -10.74
CA GLN A 170 -2.26 20.35 -11.86
C GLN A 170 -1.71 20.92 -13.17
N GLY A 171 -1.42 20.05 -14.13
CA GLY A 171 -0.95 20.44 -15.45
C GLY A 171 0.37 19.80 -15.84
N GLU A 172 0.89 20.25 -16.98
CA GLU A 172 1.96 19.56 -17.70
C GLU A 172 3.21 19.27 -16.85
N CYS A 173 3.67 20.23 -16.05
CA CYS A 173 4.86 20.05 -15.20
C CYS A 173 4.57 19.26 -13.90
N PHE A 174 3.31 19.07 -13.52
CA PHE A 174 2.92 18.67 -12.17
C PHE A 174 2.22 17.33 -12.10
N THR A 175 1.48 16.93 -13.14
CA THR A 175 0.62 15.74 -13.14
C THR A 175 0.69 14.92 -14.44
N GLU A 176 1.83 14.94 -15.14
CA GLU A 176 2.00 14.21 -16.42
C GLU A 176 2.61 12.80 -16.26
N SER A 177 3.50 12.60 -15.29
CA SER A 177 4.25 11.35 -15.16
C SER A 177 4.91 11.18 -13.79
N PHE A 178 5.62 10.07 -13.60
CA PHE A 178 6.51 9.84 -12.46
C PHE A 178 7.63 10.89 -12.32
N ALA A 179 7.99 11.59 -13.40
CA ALA A 179 9.02 12.63 -13.43
C ALA A 179 8.48 14.05 -13.20
N SER A 180 7.17 14.18 -12.93
CA SER A 180 6.55 15.46 -12.61
C SER A 180 7.12 16.07 -11.34
N TYR A 181 6.86 17.37 -11.16
CA TYR A 181 7.28 18.15 -10.00
C TYR A 181 7.03 17.39 -8.68
N PRO A 182 8.09 17.14 -7.89
CA PRO A 182 7.93 16.56 -6.57
C PRO A 182 7.45 17.63 -5.60
N LEU A 183 6.43 17.32 -4.81
CA LEU A 183 5.96 18.18 -3.73
C LEU A 183 7.02 18.27 -2.62
N PHE A 184 7.79 17.20 -2.40
CA PHE A 184 8.94 17.12 -1.50
C PHE A 184 9.76 15.86 -1.81
N LYS A 185 10.89 15.68 -1.12
CA LYS A 185 11.77 14.50 -1.28
C LYS A 185 12.14 13.91 0.07
N ILE A 186 12.04 12.59 0.19
CA ILE A 186 12.41 11.85 1.39
C ILE A 186 13.52 10.87 1.06
N ASN A 187 14.57 10.90 1.88
CA ASN A 187 15.66 9.94 1.85
C ASN A 187 15.48 8.93 2.99
N PHE A 188 15.89 7.69 2.77
CA PHE A 188 15.87 6.64 3.76
C PHE A 188 17.10 5.74 3.70
N ASN A 189 17.29 4.93 4.74
CA ASN A 189 18.37 3.94 4.84
C ASN A 189 18.17 2.75 3.89
N GLU A 190 18.29 3.00 2.58
CA GLU A 190 18.04 2.01 1.51
C GLU A 190 18.95 0.79 1.58
N GLU A 191 20.21 0.95 2.00
CA GLU A 191 21.19 -0.14 2.05
C GLU A 191 20.81 -1.25 3.05
N ASP A 192 19.92 -0.94 4.01
CA ASP A 192 19.50 -1.88 5.04
C ASP A 192 18.36 -2.81 4.57
N TYR A 193 17.66 -2.50 3.47
CA TYR A 193 16.40 -3.17 3.09
C TYR A 193 16.29 -3.45 1.58
N GLN A 194 15.76 -4.63 1.23
CA GLN A 194 15.50 -4.99 -0.17
C GLN A 194 14.31 -4.24 -0.77
N THR A 195 13.29 -3.95 0.06
CA THR A 195 12.13 -3.19 -0.39
C THR A 195 11.58 -2.35 0.77
N VAL A 196 11.16 -1.13 0.45
CA VAL A 196 10.47 -0.24 1.38
C VAL A 196 9.09 0.04 0.81
N ARG A 197 8.06 -0.10 1.65
CA ARG A 197 6.69 0.26 1.30
C ARG A 197 6.37 1.64 1.85
N ILE A 198 5.92 2.54 0.99
CA ILE A 198 5.38 3.84 1.36
C ILE A 198 3.86 3.73 1.31
N MET A 199 3.18 4.11 2.37
CA MET A 199 1.72 4.17 2.42
C MET A 199 1.28 5.62 2.65
N THR A 200 0.33 6.07 1.86
CA THR A 200 -0.36 7.34 2.09
C THR A 200 -1.75 7.04 2.60
N PHE A 201 -2.06 7.52 3.81
CA PHE A 201 -3.38 7.43 4.40
C PHE A 201 -4.00 8.82 4.54
N ALA A 202 -5.04 9.09 3.75
CA ALA A 202 -5.80 10.33 3.82
C ALA A 202 -6.78 10.27 4.99
N LEU A 203 -6.61 11.15 5.98
CA LEU A 203 -7.44 11.13 7.20
C LEU A 203 -8.85 11.69 6.97
N ASP A 204 -9.00 12.55 5.95
CA ASP A 204 -10.25 13.23 5.61
C ASP A 204 -10.87 12.69 4.31
N ALA A 205 -10.51 11.47 3.88
CA ALA A 205 -10.96 10.87 2.61
C ALA A 205 -12.49 10.76 2.52
N ASP A 206 -13.14 10.43 3.63
CA ASP A 206 -14.59 10.23 3.72
C ASP A 206 -15.37 11.54 3.90
N SER A 207 -14.73 12.69 3.65
CA SER A 207 -15.40 13.99 3.74
C SER A 207 -16.42 14.15 2.62
N ILE A 208 -17.67 14.39 2.99
CA ILE A 208 -18.80 14.51 2.08
C ILE A 208 -19.27 15.97 2.02
N ASP A 209 -19.43 16.49 0.81
CA ASP A 209 -20.08 17.77 0.55
C ASP A 209 -20.82 17.71 -0.80
N LEU A 210 -21.55 18.77 -1.14
CA LEU A 210 -22.22 18.87 -2.43
C LEU A 210 -21.20 19.02 -3.57
N GLU A 211 -21.54 18.44 -4.72
CA GLU A 211 -20.76 18.55 -5.93
C GLU A 211 -20.46 20.03 -6.29
N PRO A 212 -19.22 20.31 -6.75
CA PRO A 212 -18.82 21.66 -7.11
C PRO A 212 -19.62 22.15 -8.32
N TYR A 213 -19.87 23.46 -8.34
CA TYR A 213 -20.56 24.12 -9.44
C TYR A 213 -19.80 25.37 -9.88
N THR A 214 -19.99 25.75 -11.14
CA THR A 214 -19.49 27.01 -11.68
C THR A 214 -20.52 28.09 -11.46
N ASP A 215 -20.28 28.92 -10.44
CA ASP A 215 -21.06 30.12 -10.15
C ASP A 215 -20.86 31.13 -11.29
N THR A 216 -21.82 31.17 -12.23
CA THR A 216 -21.70 31.97 -13.45
C THR A 216 -22.13 33.42 -13.19
N ASN A 217 -22.91 33.65 -12.15
CA ASN A 217 -23.46 34.96 -11.81
C ASN A 217 -22.75 35.63 -10.61
N ASN A 218 -21.80 34.93 -9.98
CA ASN A 218 -21.02 35.33 -8.81
C ASN A 218 -21.88 35.70 -7.58
N ASP A 219 -23.04 35.08 -7.39
CA ASP A 219 -23.92 35.30 -6.24
C ASP A 219 -23.64 34.36 -5.06
N GLY A 220 -22.76 33.37 -5.25
CA GLY A 220 -22.37 32.37 -4.27
C GLY A 220 -23.44 31.30 -4.00
N ILE A 221 -24.46 31.20 -4.84
CA ILE A 221 -25.61 30.31 -4.69
C ILE A 221 -25.82 29.51 -5.97
N TRP A 222 -25.90 28.18 -5.84
CA TRP A 222 -26.28 27.30 -6.94
C TRP A 222 -27.61 27.70 -7.58
N ASN A 223 -27.62 27.88 -8.90
CA ASN A 223 -28.83 28.02 -9.70
C ASN A 223 -28.99 26.84 -10.68
N GLU A 224 -30.22 26.41 -10.96
CA GLU A 224 -30.50 25.26 -11.86
C GLU A 224 -29.95 25.41 -13.29
N ASN A 225 -29.64 26.64 -13.71
CA ASN A 225 -29.07 26.94 -15.03
C ASN A 225 -27.53 26.95 -15.06
N GLU A 226 -26.87 26.71 -13.94
CA GLU A 226 -25.41 26.66 -13.85
C GLU A 226 -24.89 25.26 -14.14
N TYR A 227 -23.59 25.18 -14.44
CA TYR A 227 -22.93 23.90 -14.65
C TYR A 227 -22.43 23.37 -13.31
N PHE A 228 -22.61 22.07 -13.07
CA PHE A 228 -21.99 21.36 -11.96
C PHE A 228 -21.28 20.11 -12.47
N ASP A 229 -20.24 19.69 -11.77
CA ASP A 229 -19.57 18.44 -12.06
C ASP A 229 -20.35 17.27 -11.44
N ASP A 230 -21.09 16.56 -12.28
CA ASP A 230 -21.84 15.35 -11.93
C ASP A 230 -20.89 14.15 -11.79
N TRP A 231 -20.23 14.06 -10.63
CA TRP A 231 -19.21 13.06 -10.34
C TRP A 231 -19.80 11.65 -10.24
N ASN A 232 -20.98 11.54 -9.64
CA ASN A 232 -21.68 10.27 -9.49
C ASN A 232 -22.61 9.94 -10.68
N GLN A 233 -22.66 10.78 -11.71
CA GLN A 233 -23.37 10.56 -12.97
C GLN A 233 -24.86 10.25 -12.80
N ASN A 234 -25.51 10.86 -11.81
CA ASN A 234 -26.94 10.66 -11.55
C ASN A 234 -27.82 11.80 -12.11
N GLY A 235 -27.21 12.84 -12.67
CA GLY A 235 -27.88 14.00 -13.25
C GLY A 235 -28.44 15.00 -12.24
N LEU A 236 -28.11 14.88 -10.95
CA LEU A 236 -28.55 15.74 -9.86
C LEU A 236 -27.33 16.23 -9.08
N ARG A 237 -27.28 17.52 -8.78
CA ARG A 237 -26.26 18.07 -7.88
C ARG A 237 -26.54 17.61 -6.46
N ASP A 238 -25.86 16.56 -6.01
CA ASP A 238 -25.97 16.01 -4.67
C ASP A 238 -24.60 15.77 -4.02
N SER A 239 -24.50 14.79 -3.12
CA SER A 239 -23.31 14.58 -2.29
C SER A 239 -22.21 13.82 -3.02
N CYS A 240 -20.95 14.17 -2.77
CA CYS A 240 -19.78 13.44 -3.24
C CYS A 240 -18.61 13.54 -2.23
N PHE A 241 -17.54 12.76 -2.46
CA PHE A 241 -16.30 12.84 -1.66
C PHE A 241 -15.48 14.08 -2.03
N ILE A 242 -15.67 15.19 -1.33
CA ILE A 242 -15.13 16.50 -1.74
C ILE A 242 -13.60 16.58 -1.76
N ASN A 243 -12.95 15.74 -0.95
CA ASN A 243 -11.49 15.67 -0.85
C ASN A 243 -10.86 14.75 -1.89
N LEU A 244 -11.63 13.92 -2.61
CA LEU A 244 -11.07 13.13 -3.70
C LEU A 244 -10.46 14.06 -4.75
N ILE A 245 -9.28 13.71 -5.25
CA ILE A 245 -8.66 14.44 -6.36
C ILE A 245 -9.34 13.95 -7.66
N TYR A 246 -10.48 14.58 -7.98
CA TYR A 246 -11.14 14.43 -9.27
C TYR A 246 -10.31 15.15 -10.33
N ASP A 247 -9.73 14.43 -11.29
CA ASP A 247 -9.06 15.07 -12.43
C ASP A 247 -9.89 14.90 -13.70
N THR A 248 -10.44 16.02 -14.17
CA THR A 248 -11.17 16.14 -15.44
C THR A 248 -10.34 16.74 -16.56
N THR A 249 -9.21 17.36 -16.25
CA THR A 249 -8.43 18.14 -17.23
C THR A 249 -7.43 17.25 -17.97
N TYR A 250 -6.87 16.25 -17.29
CA TYR A 250 -5.90 15.29 -17.82
C TYR A 250 -6.36 13.85 -17.63
N LYS A 251 -7.65 13.59 -17.88
CA LYS A 251 -8.30 12.30 -17.65
C LYS A 251 -7.50 11.11 -18.19
N ASP A 252 -7.03 11.19 -19.44
CA ASP A 252 -6.28 10.11 -20.09
C ASP A 252 -4.95 9.81 -19.37
N VAL A 253 -4.30 10.84 -18.84
CA VAL A 253 -3.03 10.68 -18.11
C VAL A 253 -3.26 10.09 -16.73
N TYR A 254 -4.30 10.54 -16.02
CA TYR A 254 -4.65 9.97 -14.72
C TYR A 254 -5.09 8.52 -14.84
N GLU A 255 -5.93 8.18 -15.81
CA GLU A 255 -6.34 6.80 -16.07
C GLU A 255 -5.13 5.92 -16.45
N LEU A 256 -4.13 6.46 -17.14
CA LEU A 256 -2.89 5.73 -17.44
C LEU A 256 -2.10 5.36 -16.17
N TRP A 257 -1.99 6.27 -15.21
CA TRP A 257 -1.11 6.08 -14.05
C TRP A 257 -1.82 5.53 -12.81
N LYS A 258 -3.09 5.86 -12.62
CA LYS A 258 -3.88 5.51 -11.43
C LYS A 258 -5.06 4.60 -11.78
N GLU A 259 -5.24 4.20 -13.03
CA GLU A 259 -6.40 3.46 -13.51
C GLU A 259 -7.71 4.25 -13.37
N THR A 260 -8.80 3.70 -13.90
CA THR A 260 -10.13 4.27 -13.74
C THR A 260 -10.59 4.22 -12.28
N PHE A 261 -11.32 5.23 -11.83
CA PHE A 261 -11.87 5.22 -10.48
C PHE A 261 -12.81 4.02 -10.26
N PRO A 262 -12.61 3.20 -9.21
CA PRO A 262 -13.67 2.33 -8.74
C PRO A 262 -14.87 3.17 -8.29
N ARG A 263 -16.05 2.58 -8.38
CA ARG A 263 -17.32 3.21 -8.02
C ARG A 263 -18.10 2.31 -7.08
N GLY A 264 -19.06 2.90 -6.37
CA GLY A 264 -19.97 2.22 -5.47
C GLY A 264 -20.60 0.95 -6.06
N SER A 265 -21.05 0.08 -5.17
CA SER A 265 -21.66 -1.19 -5.57
C SER A 265 -23.13 -1.01 -5.98
N GLY A 266 -23.68 -1.97 -6.73
CA GLY A 266 -25.11 -1.98 -7.07
C GLY A 266 -26.05 -2.14 -5.86
N GLU A 267 -25.51 -2.43 -4.67
CA GLU A 267 -26.25 -2.57 -3.40
C GLU A 267 -26.42 -1.22 -2.68
N GLU A 268 -25.59 -0.23 -3.00
CA GLU A 268 -25.66 1.13 -2.45
C GLU A 268 -26.77 1.95 -3.11
N SER A 269 -27.23 3.00 -2.42
CA SER A 269 -28.37 3.82 -2.85
C SER A 269 -28.06 5.32 -2.77
N GLY A 270 -28.81 6.13 -3.51
CA GLY A 270 -28.57 7.57 -3.58
C GLY A 270 -27.24 7.90 -4.26
N TRP A 271 -26.51 8.85 -3.67
CA TRP A 271 -25.26 9.36 -4.22
C TRP A 271 -24.12 8.33 -4.19
N GLU A 272 -24.09 7.41 -3.21
CA GLU A 272 -23.02 6.42 -3.03
C GLU A 272 -22.88 5.46 -4.22
N LYS A 273 -24.02 5.03 -4.77
CA LYS A 273 -24.13 3.97 -5.79
C LYS A 273 -23.15 4.09 -6.95
N ASN A 274 -22.88 5.32 -7.40
CA ASN A 274 -21.99 5.54 -8.53
C ASN A 274 -20.94 6.63 -8.20
N THR A 275 -20.74 6.94 -6.92
CA THR A 275 -19.70 7.87 -6.50
C THR A 275 -18.32 7.22 -6.70
N PRO A 276 -17.37 7.90 -7.37
CA PRO A 276 -16.02 7.39 -7.52
C PRO A 276 -15.24 7.53 -6.20
N PHE A 277 -14.32 6.60 -5.97
CA PHE A 277 -13.42 6.63 -4.81
C PHE A 277 -12.04 6.10 -5.18
N ARG A 278 -11.09 6.21 -4.25
CA ARG A 278 -9.77 5.56 -4.32
C ARG A 278 -9.50 4.78 -3.05
N TYR A 279 -8.78 3.65 -3.18
CA TYR A 279 -8.39 2.88 -2.01
C TYR A 279 -7.51 3.72 -1.08
N ASN A 280 -7.79 3.65 0.22
CA ASN A 280 -7.11 4.41 1.24
C ASN A 280 -6.86 3.49 2.45
N PRO A 281 -5.60 3.20 2.85
CA PRO A 281 -4.36 3.77 2.32
C PRO A 281 -3.98 3.20 0.94
N TRP A 282 -3.19 3.97 0.18
CA TRP A 282 -2.59 3.52 -1.07
C TRP A 282 -1.09 3.20 -0.88
N PRO A 283 -0.63 1.97 -1.19
CA PRO A 283 0.76 1.58 -1.04
C PRO A 283 1.59 1.75 -2.33
N TRP A 284 2.86 2.12 -2.16
CA TRP A 284 3.91 2.12 -3.19
C TRP A 284 5.11 1.33 -2.69
N ASN A 285 5.65 0.41 -3.50
CA ASN A 285 6.93 -0.23 -3.19
C ASN A 285 8.06 0.55 -3.88
N VAL A 286 9.11 0.86 -3.14
CA VAL A 286 10.30 1.57 -3.62
C VAL A 286 11.56 0.84 -3.19
N GLU A 287 12.57 0.89 -4.04
CA GLU A 287 13.87 0.24 -3.82
C GLU A 287 15.01 1.25 -3.72
N THR A 288 14.76 2.51 -4.13
CA THR A 288 15.79 3.54 -4.21
C THR A 288 15.40 4.83 -3.50
N SER A 289 16.42 5.51 -3.01
CA SER A 289 16.37 6.75 -2.25
C SER A 289 17.28 7.80 -2.92
N PRO A 290 16.94 9.10 -2.89
CA PRO A 290 15.72 9.69 -2.33
C PRO A 290 14.49 9.51 -3.23
N VAL A 291 13.32 9.38 -2.60
CA VAL A 291 12.04 9.29 -3.30
C VAL A 291 11.50 10.69 -3.55
N SER A 292 11.15 10.95 -4.81
CA SER A 292 10.47 12.17 -5.24
C SER A 292 8.97 12.02 -5.05
N MET A 293 8.45 12.63 -3.98
CA MET A 293 7.04 12.53 -3.57
C MET A 293 6.19 13.46 -4.44
N ASN A 294 5.67 12.92 -5.54
CA ASN A 294 4.85 13.64 -6.51
C ASN A 294 3.35 13.32 -6.33
N TRP A 295 2.52 13.80 -7.27
CA TRP A 295 1.07 13.62 -7.30
C TRP A 295 0.58 12.15 -7.26
N LEU A 296 1.40 11.18 -7.69
CA LEU A 296 1.04 9.76 -7.70
C LEU A 296 0.85 9.18 -6.29
N PHE A 297 1.45 9.80 -5.28
CA PHE A 297 1.33 9.36 -3.89
C PHE A 297 0.06 9.87 -3.19
N PHE A 298 -0.73 10.74 -3.82
CA PHE A 298 -1.86 11.40 -3.19
C PHE A 298 -3.13 11.24 -4.02
N ASP A 299 -4.14 10.61 -3.45
CA ASP A 299 -5.48 10.46 -4.08
C ASP A 299 -6.52 11.42 -3.51
N TYR A 300 -6.21 12.02 -2.36
CA TYR A 300 -7.10 12.93 -1.65
C TYR A 300 -6.35 14.21 -1.23
N TYR A 301 -7.07 15.33 -1.21
CA TYR A 301 -6.69 16.55 -0.51
C TYR A 301 -6.89 16.38 1.00
N GLY A 302 -6.36 17.33 1.79
CA GLY A 302 -6.47 17.33 3.24
C GLY A 302 -5.27 16.70 3.93
N LEU A 303 -5.46 16.24 5.17
CA LEU A 303 -4.38 15.73 6.00
C LEU A 303 -3.99 14.29 5.62
N GLN A 304 -2.70 14.07 5.36
CA GLN A 304 -2.14 12.80 4.91
C GLN A 304 -1.16 12.25 5.95
N LEU A 305 -1.41 11.03 6.43
CA LEU A 305 -0.44 10.25 7.21
C LEU A 305 0.42 9.42 6.25
N MET A 306 1.65 9.87 6.08
CA MET A 306 2.68 9.20 5.29
C MET A 306 3.41 8.20 6.17
N THR A 307 3.44 6.93 5.79
CA THR A 307 4.17 5.86 6.51
C THR A 307 5.20 5.22 5.61
N PHE A 308 6.48 5.31 5.99
CA PHE A 308 7.56 4.54 5.38
C PHE A 308 7.73 3.26 6.19
N GLN A 309 7.72 2.11 5.52
CA GLN A 309 7.74 0.80 6.13
C GLN A 309 8.85 -0.05 5.52
N ALA A 310 9.89 -0.31 6.32
CA ALA A 310 10.87 -1.33 6.01
C ALA A 310 10.22 -2.71 6.21
N THR A 311 10.32 -3.59 5.22
CA THR A 311 9.79 -4.95 5.29
C THR A 311 10.93 -5.96 5.45
N ASP A 312 10.63 -7.11 6.04
CA ASP A 312 11.58 -8.21 6.15
C ASP A 312 11.83 -8.94 4.82
N ASP A 313 12.87 -9.77 4.80
CA ASP A 313 13.24 -10.58 3.63
C ASP A 313 12.13 -11.55 3.22
N ALA A 314 11.34 -12.05 4.18
CA ALA A 314 10.22 -12.95 3.89
C ALA A 314 9.18 -12.26 3.00
N THR A 315 8.87 -10.98 3.28
CA THR A 315 7.99 -10.17 2.42
C THR A 315 8.56 -10.10 0.99
N PHE A 316 9.81 -9.67 0.83
CA PHE A 316 10.43 -9.55 -0.49
C PHE A 316 10.41 -10.88 -1.27
N ASN A 317 10.86 -11.96 -0.64
CA ASN A 317 10.94 -13.28 -1.26
C ASN A 317 9.56 -13.82 -1.65
N TYR A 318 8.54 -13.61 -0.81
CA TYR A 318 7.19 -14.07 -1.09
C TYR A 318 6.62 -13.39 -2.35
N PHE A 319 6.75 -12.07 -2.44
CA PHE A 319 6.15 -11.28 -3.51
C PHE A 319 6.86 -11.42 -4.86
N GLN A 320 8.13 -11.87 -4.90
CA GLN A 320 8.82 -12.18 -6.17
C GLN A 320 8.15 -13.29 -6.99
N GLY A 321 7.40 -14.18 -6.33
CA GLY A 321 6.67 -15.28 -6.98
C GLY A 321 5.18 -15.00 -7.18
N LEU A 322 4.72 -13.77 -7.02
CA LEU A 322 3.33 -13.45 -7.35
C LEU A 322 3.12 -13.47 -8.87
N PRO A 323 1.97 -13.98 -9.37
CA PRO A 323 1.71 -14.08 -10.81
C PRO A 323 1.80 -12.77 -11.58
N GLU A 324 1.48 -11.64 -10.93
CA GLU A 324 1.59 -10.29 -11.48
C GLU A 324 3.03 -9.92 -11.85
N PHE A 325 4.02 -10.50 -11.17
CA PHE A 325 5.45 -10.30 -11.45
C PHE A 325 6.06 -11.49 -12.19
N ASN A 326 5.66 -12.72 -11.83
CA ASN A 326 6.14 -13.95 -12.44
C ASN A 326 5.16 -15.12 -12.25
N GLN A 327 4.29 -15.35 -13.23
CA GLN A 327 3.33 -16.46 -13.27
C GLN A 327 3.94 -17.88 -13.28
N PHE A 328 5.26 -18.02 -13.44
CA PHE A 328 5.93 -19.33 -13.56
C PHE A 328 6.59 -19.79 -12.25
N VAL A 329 6.63 -18.93 -11.23
CA VAL A 329 7.26 -19.22 -9.94
C VAL A 329 6.21 -19.05 -8.86
N MET A 330 6.09 -20.00 -7.93
CA MET A 330 5.19 -19.84 -6.79
C MET A 330 5.73 -18.81 -5.80
N PRO A 331 4.87 -18.11 -5.05
CA PRO A 331 5.31 -17.29 -3.93
C PRO A 331 6.18 -18.08 -2.96
N ASN A 332 7.33 -17.52 -2.59
CA ASN A 332 8.27 -18.19 -1.68
C ASN A 332 7.80 -18.06 -0.23
N SER A 333 6.91 -18.96 0.17
CA SER A 333 6.41 -19.10 1.55
C SER A 333 7.54 -19.41 2.53
N ASN A 334 7.64 -18.63 3.61
CA ASN A 334 8.51 -18.96 4.76
C ASN A 334 7.82 -19.84 5.80
N VAL A 335 6.60 -20.32 5.52
CA VAL A 335 5.85 -21.22 6.39
C VAL A 335 6.29 -22.66 6.12
N VAL A 336 6.82 -23.32 7.16
CA VAL A 336 7.21 -24.72 7.15
C VAL A 336 5.96 -25.59 7.34
N ASN A 337 5.86 -26.68 6.57
CA ASN A 337 4.73 -27.63 6.51
C ASN A 337 3.39 -27.01 6.06
N GLY A 338 3.39 -25.79 5.55
CA GLY A 338 2.20 -25.07 5.10
C GLY A 338 2.50 -24.05 4.02
N TYR A 339 1.50 -23.23 3.72
CA TYR A 339 1.63 -22.06 2.83
C TYR A 339 1.41 -20.76 3.60
N GLY A 340 1.63 -19.62 2.93
CA GLY A 340 1.36 -18.29 3.44
C GLY A 340 2.62 -17.49 3.71
N LEU A 341 2.52 -16.51 4.61
CA LEU A 341 3.60 -15.56 4.89
C LEU A 341 3.54 -15.11 6.34
N VAL A 342 4.61 -15.37 7.07
CA VAL A 342 4.88 -14.71 8.36
C VAL A 342 5.90 -13.61 8.09
N SER A 343 5.42 -12.38 8.09
CA SER A 343 6.21 -11.18 7.75
C SER A 343 6.38 -10.27 8.96
N SER A 344 7.27 -9.30 8.83
CA SER A 344 7.36 -8.22 9.79
C SER A 344 7.86 -6.93 9.17
N SER A 345 7.74 -5.84 9.94
CA SER A 345 8.12 -4.52 9.48
C SER A 345 8.54 -3.58 10.60
N ALA A 346 9.34 -2.58 10.25
CA ALA A 346 9.54 -1.37 11.06
C ALA A 346 9.05 -0.17 10.26
N SER A 347 8.47 0.82 10.94
CA SER A 347 7.89 1.97 10.25
C SER A 347 8.22 3.29 10.91
N ARG A 348 8.20 4.35 10.10
CA ARG A 348 8.28 5.74 10.54
C ARG A 348 7.27 6.56 9.76
N SER A 349 6.52 7.39 10.46
CA SER A 349 5.39 8.11 9.90
C SER A 349 5.46 9.60 10.21
N PHE A 350 4.90 10.41 9.32
CA PHE A 350 4.77 11.86 9.48
C PHE A 350 3.50 12.35 8.77
N LEU A 351 3.10 13.57 9.09
CA LEU A 351 1.91 14.20 8.53
C LEU A 351 2.29 15.31 7.55
N VAL A 352 1.54 15.43 6.46
CA VAL A 352 1.55 16.58 5.55
C VAL A 352 0.12 16.96 5.18
N TYR A 353 -0.11 18.23 4.88
CA TYR A 353 -1.42 18.69 4.40
C TYR A 353 -1.35 19.02 2.91
N ILE A 354 -2.17 18.34 2.10
CA ILE A 354 -2.24 18.58 0.66
C ILE A 354 -3.40 19.53 0.35
N LYS A 355 -3.07 20.72 -0.14
CA LYS A 355 -4.02 21.77 -0.47
C LYS A 355 -4.32 21.77 -1.97
N ARG A 356 -5.59 21.97 -2.32
CA ARG A 356 -6.04 22.26 -3.69
C ARG A 356 -5.55 23.64 -4.14
N ASP A 357 -5.05 23.73 -5.37
CA ASP A 357 -4.80 25.03 -5.98
C ASP A 357 -6.11 25.74 -6.29
N GLN A 358 -6.27 26.96 -5.76
CA GLN A 358 -7.46 27.79 -5.96
C GLN A 358 -7.35 28.67 -7.21
N SER A 359 -6.22 28.62 -7.93
CA SER A 359 -6.01 29.45 -9.13
C SER A 359 -6.89 29.03 -10.33
N ASN A 360 -7.42 27.79 -10.33
CA ASN A 360 -8.32 27.26 -11.34
C ASN A 360 -9.82 27.40 -11.01
N SER A 361 -10.18 28.17 -9.96
CA SER A 361 -11.56 28.37 -9.51
C SER A 361 -12.19 29.70 -9.97
N ASN A 362 -11.59 30.38 -10.96
CA ASN A 362 -12.05 31.70 -11.44
C ASN A 362 -12.59 31.64 -12.87
#